data_AF-A0A7Y0CZ18-F1
#
_entry.id   AF-A0A7Y0CZ18-F1
#
_cell.length_a   1.000
_cell.length_b   1.000
_cell.length_c   1.000
_cell.angle_alpha   90.00
_cell.angle_beta   90.00
_cell.angle_gamma   90.00
#
_symmetry.space_group_name_H-M   'P 1'
#
loop_
_entity.id
_entity.type
_entity.pdbx_description
1 polymer ?
#
loop_
_entity_poly.entity_id
_entity_poly.type
_entity_poly.pdbx_seq_one_letter_code
_entity_poly.pdbx_strand_id
1 'polypeptide(L)'
;MQLKNIEIDCQYPANRSFINFKHSIVQCSISKNSVEYKMLLKRAGTLANAVNPAAANASDFWRDDSRLLQDSFGGVLAEEGWMQYLNTKFSNVASPTPFTQAMSQIDIRLLNGELAEVRSSFPRNGVKFGICSEKANFNNIGPYSNSVKPGEIQKHFYLGVLFDTQKDMLLSDEQVVFSLVGGSTWKMMVEVGRDVDLVPDGGVTKNKSTYRVIKFKDALDALGVIDTIESSGYVRTQNP
;
A
#
# COMPACT_ATOMS: atom_id res chain seq x y z
N MET A 1 -6.44 -13.34 -6.35
CA MET A 1 -7.06 -12.91 -5.10
C MET A 1 -8.52 -12.62 -5.38
N GLN A 2 -9.41 -12.53 -4.40
CA GLN A 2 -10.76 -12.01 -4.68
C GLN A 2 -10.75 -10.49 -4.53
N LEU A 3 -11.23 -9.78 -5.57
CA LEU A 3 -11.33 -8.33 -5.60
C LEU A 3 -12.80 -7.92 -5.66
N LYS A 4 -13.21 -7.03 -4.77
CA LYS A 4 -14.60 -6.55 -4.69
C LYS A 4 -14.61 -5.03 -4.55
N ASN A 5 -15.26 -4.34 -5.48
CA ASN A 5 -15.50 -2.90 -5.35
C ASN A 5 -16.55 -2.67 -4.25
N ILE A 6 -16.25 -1.75 -3.32
CA ILE A 6 -17.12 -1.40 -2.19
C ILE A 6 -17.19 0.13 -2.10
N GLU A 7 -18.38 0.66 -1.81
CA GLU A 7 -18.54 2.05 -1.40
C GLU A 7 -18.63 2.11 0.13
N ILE A 8 -17.78 2.92 0.76
CA ILE A 8 -17.86 3.23 2.19
C ILE A 8 -18.48 4.61 2.34
N ASP A 9 -19.71 4.65 2.84
CA ASP A 9 -20.35 5.88 3.28
C ASP A 9 -19.87 6.25 4.70
N CYS A 10 -19.11 7.35 4.80
CA CYS A 10 -18.58 7.82 6.07
C CYS A 10 -19.66 8.28 7.05
N GLN A 11 -20.86 8.59 6.59
CA GLN A 11 -22.01 8.98 7.41
C GLN A 11 -23.02 7.83 7.62
N TYR A 12 -22.67 6.59 7.31
CA TYR A 12 -23.53 5.43 7.61
C TYR A 12 -22.88 4.38 8.53
N PRO A 13 -23.24 4.29 9.83
CA PRO A 13 -24.19 5.17 10.52
C PRO A 13 -23.61 6.58 10.70
N ALA A 14 -24.49 7.56 10.95
CA ALA A 14 -24.13 8.97 11.05
C ALA A 14 -23.07 9.19 12.15
N ASN A 15 -22.00 9.91 11.82
CA ASN A 15 -20.91 10.16 12.75
C ASN A 15 -20.32 11.56 12.54
N ARG A 16 -20.53 12.42 13.54
CA ARG A 16 -20.06 13.83 13.52
C ARG A 16 -18.54 13.99 13.52
N SER A 17 -17.80 12.93 13.87
CA SER A 17 -16.33 12.94 13.83
C SER A 17 -15.78 12.46 12.49
N PHE A 18 -16.65 12.00 11.58
CA PHE A 18 -16.30 11.54 10.25
C PHE A 18 -16.64 12.60 9.21
N ILE A 19 -15.91 12.61 8.11
CA ILE A 19 -16.17 13.45 6.94
C ILE A 19 -17.53 13.09 6.31
N ASN A 20 -18.14 14.02 5.59
CA ASN A 20 -19.32 13.75 4.78
C ASN A 20 -18.92 13.39 3.34
N PHE A 21 -18.41 12.17 3.16
CA PHE A 21 -17.91 11.67 1.88
C PHE A 21 -18.18 10.17 1.72
N LYS A 22 -18.23 9.70 0.48
CA LYS A 22 -18.36 8.30 0.11
C LYS A 22 -17.10 7.86 -0.62
N HIS A 23 -16.34 6.94 -0.04
CA HIS A 23 -15.13 6.42 -0.67
C HIS A 23 -15.43 5.17 -1.49
N SER A 24 -15.00 5.17 -2.75
CA SER A 24 -14.87 3.95 -3.54
C SER A 24 -13.56 3.26 -3.18
N ILE A 25 -13.64 2.03 -2.68
CA ILE A 25 -12.49 1.19 -2.35
C ILE A 25 -12.58 -0.16 -3.07
N VAL A 26 -11.47 -0.89 -3.10
CA VAL A 26 -11.47 -2.30 -3.52
C VAL A 26 -11.05 -3.16 -2.34
N GLN A 27 -11.97 -3.97 -1.85
CA GLN A 27 -11.64 -4.98 -0.86
C GLN A 27 -10.99 -6.19 -1.55
N CYS A 28 -9.84 -6.56 -1.02
CA CYS A 28 -9.03 -7.68 -1.40
C CYS A 28 -9.14 -8.75 -0.32
N SER A 29 -9.40 -9.99 -0.73
CA SER A 29 -9.32 -11.13 0.19
C SER A 29 -8.56 -12.30 -0.41
N ILE A 30 -7.73 -12.93 0.41
CA ILE A 30 -6.93 -14.10 0.02
C ILE A 30 -7.03 -15.17 1.11
N SER A 31 -7.46 -16.36 0.72
CA SER A 31 -7.55 -17.51 1.62
C SER A 31 -6.16 -18.08 1.87
N LYS A 32 -5.88 -18.37 3.14
CA LYS A 32 -4.67 -19.07 3.57
C LYS A 32 -4.53 -20.38 2.80
N ASN A 33 -3.29 -20.74 2.50
CA ASN A 33 -2.92 -21.97 1.79
C ASN A 33 -3.42 -22.12 0.34
N SER A 34 -4.16 -21.14 -0.21
CA SER A 34 -4.41 -21.06 -1.64
C SER A 34 -3.09 -21.05 -2.42
N VAL A 35 -3.12 -21.46 -3.69
CA VAL A 35 -1.92 -21.51 -4.55
C VAL A 35 -1.25 -20.13 -4.58
N GLU A 36 -2.05 -19.10 -4.79
CA GLU A 36 -1.60 -17.71 -4.81
C GLU A 36 -1.03 -17.25 -3.46
N TYR A 37 -1.68 -17.55 -2.34
CA TYR A 37 -1.16 -17.21 -1.01
C TYR A 37 0.25 -17.79 -0.82
N LYS A 38 0.45 -19.06 -1.17
CA LYS A 38 1.74 -19.74 -1.06
C LYS A 38 2.80 -19.11 -1.97
N MET A 39 2.42 -18.70 -3.19
CA MET A 39 3.32 -18.00 -4.11
C MET A 39 3.75 -16.63 -3.57
N LEU A 40 2.80 -15.82 -3.09
CA LEU A 40 3.07 -14.49 -2.54
C LEU A 40 3.87 -14.57 -1.23
N LEU A 41 3.56 -15.54 -0.36
CA LEU A 41 4.32 -15.76 0.86
C LEU A 41 5.77 -16.20 0.56
N LYS A 42 5.98 -17.03 -0.47
CA LYS A 42 7.33 -17.40 -0.92
C LYS A 42 8.11 -16.19 -1.44
N ARG A 43 7.47 -15.31 -2.21
CA ARG A 43 8.05 -14.04 -2.67
C ARG A 43 8.43 -13.15 -1.49
N ALA A 44 7.54 -13.02 -0.50
CA ALA A 44 7.81 -12.27 0.73
C ALA A 44 9.00 -12.83 1.51
N GLY A 45 9.12 -14.16 1.63
CA GLY A 45 10.27 -14.80 2.28
C GLY A 45 11.60 -14.53 1.55
N THR A 46 11.59 -14.47 0.22
CA THR A 46 12.79 -14.10 -0.55
C THR A 46 13.19 -12.65 -0.29
N LEU A 47 12.22 -11.73 -0.20
CA LEU A 47 12.47 -10.32 0.12
C LEU A 47 12.98 -10.14 1.56
N ALA A 48 12.34 -10.79 2.54
CA ALA A 48 12.75 -10.72 3.94
C ALA A 48 14.21 -11.18 4.13
N ASN A 49 14.61 -12.28 3.47
CA ASN A 49 15.98 -12.78 3.53
C ASN A 49 17.00 -11.83 2.88
N ALA A 50 16.61 -11.13 1.81
CA ALA A 50 17.49 -10.17 1.14
C ALA A 50 17.78 -8.93 2.02
N VAL A 51 16.88 -8.59 2.94
CA VAL A 51 17.04 -7.49 3.90
C VAL A 51 17.90 -7.91 5.11
N ASN A 52 18.08 -9.21 5.37
CA ASN A 52 18.82 -9.73 6.51
C ASN A 52 19.95 -10.72 6.13
N PRO A 53 21.08 -10.27 5.57
CA PRO A 53 22.18 -11.17 5.17
C PRO A 53 22.94 -11.86 6.32
N ALA A 54 22.70 -11.49 7.58
CA ALA A 54 23.54 -11.89 8.72
C ALA A 54 22.90 -12.93 9.69
N ALA A 55 21.67 -13.36 9.45
CA ALA A 55 20.85 -14.12 10.41
C ALA A 55 21.05 -15.64 10.41
N ALA A 56 22.30 -16.11 10.44
CA ALA A 56 22.57 -17.55 10.54
C ALA A 56 22.64 -18.09 11.99
N ASN A 57 22.67 -17.27 13.05
CA ASN A 57 22.86 -17.75 14.43
C ASN A 57 22.28 -16.81 15.52
N ALA A 58 21.15 -17.15 16.15
CA ALA A 58 20.84 -17.02 17.60
C ALA A 58 19.32 -16.99 17.89
N SER A 59 18.91 -17.32 19.12
CA SER A 59 17.51 -17.54 19.52
C SER A 59 16.61 -16.29 19.63
N ASP A 60 17.16 -15.08 19.70
CA ASP A 60 16.38 -13.83 19.64
C ASP A 60 15.97 -13.43 18.20
N PHE A 61 16.51 -14.12 17.18
CA PHE A 61 16.22 -13.88 15.76
C PHE A 61 14.80 -14.30 15.35
N TRP A 62 14.21 -15.32 15.99
CA TRP A 62 12.93 -15.89 15.54
C TRP A 62 11.75 -14.90 15.55
N ARG A 63 11.74 -13.94 16.48
CA ARG A 63 10.72 -12.89 16.53
C ARG A 63 10.95 -11.79 15.48
N ASP A 64 12.21 -11.51 15.16
CA ASP A 64 12.59 -10.52 14.16
C ASP A 64 12.32 -11.06 12.74
N ASP A 65 12.66 -12.33 12.49
CA ASP A 65 12.40 -13.01 11.23
C ASP A 65 10.90 -13.11 10.92
N SER A 66 10.08 -13.43 11.93
CA SER A 66 8.62 -13.46 11.78
C SER A 66 8.05 -12.08 11.47
N ARG A 67 8.55 -11.03 12.12
CA ARG A 67 8.12 -9.64 11.89
C ARG A 67 8.54 -9.14 10.51
N LEU A 68 9.78 -9.39 10.11
CA LEU A 68 10.30 -9.06 8.77
C LEU A 68 9.50 -9.79 7.68
N LEU A 69 9.14 -11.06 7.91
CA LEU A 69 8.28 -11.82 7.01
C LEU A 69 6.87 -11.22 6.95
N GLN A 70 6.27 -10.86 8.08
CA GLN A 70 4.95 -10.21 8.12
C GLN A 70 4.96 -8.85 7.39
N ASP A 71 5.97 -8.02 7.63
CA ASP A 71 6.14 -6.73 6.96
C ASP A 71 6.32 -6.91 5.44
N SER A 72 7.20 -7.84 5.04
CA SER A 72 7.42 -8.17 3.63
C SER A 72 6.17 -8.76 2.97
N PHE A 73 5.41 -9.59 3.69
CA PHE A 73 4.20 -10.21 3.17
C PHE A 73 3.06 -9.20 3.02
N GLY A 74 2.90 -8.29 3.99
CA GLY A 74 1.99 -7.16 3.88
C GLY A 74 2.29 -6.28 2.66
N GLY A 75 3.58 -5.97 2.43
CA GLY A 75 4.02 -5.24 1.24
C GLY A 75 3.67 -5.97 -0.06
N VAL A 76 4.07 -7.24 -0.19
CA VAL A 76 3.77 -8.06 -1.39
C VAL A 76 2.27 -8.17 -1.67
N LEU A 77 1.44 -8.35 -0.63
CA LEU A 77 -0.01 -8.39 -0.79
C LEU A 77 -0.57 -7.06 -1.30
N ALA A 78 -0.09 -5.94 -0.76
CA ALA A 78 -0.51 -4.61 -1.16
C ALA A 78 -0.17 -4.32 -2.63
N GLU A 79 1.06 -4.64 -3.05
CA GLU A 79 1.51 -4.51 -4.44
C GLU A 79 0.69 -5.38 -5.39
N GLU A 80 0.51 -6.66 -5.02
CA GLU A 80 -0.24 -7.62 -5.84
C GLU A 80 -1.71 -7.20 -5.99
N GLY A 81 -2.34 -6.71 -4.92
CA GLY A 81 -3.72 -6.23 -4.95
C GLY A 81 -3.91 -5.09 -5.96
N TRP A 82 -3.05 -4.07 -5.93
CA TRP A 82 -3.09 -2.98 -6.91
C TRP A 82 -2.79 -3.47 -8.32
N MET A 83 -1.79 -4.32 -8.50
CA MET A 83 -1.44 -4.84 -9.83
C MET A 83 -2.58 -5.65 -10.46
N GLN A 84 -3.20 -6.57 -9.71
CA GLN A 84 -4.35 -7.33 -10.20
C GLN A 84 -5.53 -6.42 -10.52
N TYR A 85 -5.80 -5.41 -9.68
CA TYR A 85 -6.90 -4.48 -9.93
C TYR A 85 -6.68 -3.65 -11.20
N LEU A 86 -5.48 -3.08 -11.36
CA LEU A 86 -5.11 -2.31 -12.56
C LEU A 86 -5.18 -3.17 -13.82
N ASN A 87 -4.67 -4.41 -13.77
CA ASN A 87 -4.72 -5.34 -14.90
C ASN A 87 -6.13 -5.80 -15.24
N THR A 88 -7.01 -5.89 -14.24
CA THR A 88 -8.44 -6.14 -14.46
C THR A 88 -9.12 -4.94 -15.14
N LYS A 89 -8.74 -3.71 -14.76
CA LYS A 89 -9.36 -2.47 -15.29
C LYS A 89 -8.86 -2.06 -16.67
N PHE A 90 -7.63 -2.38 -17.04
CA PHE A 90 -7.02 -1.85 -18.27
C PHE A 90 -6.37 -2.91 -19.18
N SER A 91 -6.57 -4.19 -18.91
CA SER A 91 -5.98 -5.32 -19.65
C SER A 91 -4.45 -5.35 -19.62
N ASN A 92 -3.87 -5.89 -18.54
CA ASN A 92 -2.42 -6.19 -18.44
C ASN A 92 -1.48 -4.99 -18.63
N VAL A 93 -1.80 -3.85 -18.00
CA VAL A 93 -1.00 -2.62 -18.09
C VAL A 93 0.04 -2.48 -17.00
N ALA A 94 -0.11 -3.19 -15.89
CA ALA A 94 0.70 -3.08 -14.68
C ALA A 94 1.58 -4.33 -14.51
N SER A 95 2.85 -4.09 -14.19
CA SER A 95 3.85 -5.13 -13.97
C SER A 95 4.74 -4.77 -12.79
N PRO A 96 5.30 -5.77 -12.06
CA PRO A 96 6.25 -5.47 -11.00
C PRO A 96 7.54 -4.96 -11.60
N THR A 97 8.24 -4.04 -10.92
CA THR A 97 9.60 -3.71 -11.36
C THR A 97 10.62 -4.75 -10.88
N PRO A 98 11.66 -5.05 -11.67
CA PRO A 98 12.70 -5.98 -11.22
C PRO A 98 13.34 -5.48 -9.92
N PHE A 99 13.45 -6.37 -8.94
CA PHE A 99 14.20 -6.10 -7.72
C PHE A 99 15.67 -5.92 -8.06
N THR A 100 16.15 -4.68 -7.99
CA THR A 100 17.56 -4.34 -8.26
C THR A 100 18.28 -4.01 -6.96
N GLN A 101 17.73 -3.09 -6.16
CA GLN A 101 18.18 -2.76 -4.80
C GLN A 101 17.00 -2.22 -3.96
N ALA A 102 16.96 -2.53 -2.66
CA ALA A 102 15.87 -2.13 -1.76
C ALA A 102 15.69 -0.60 -1.59
N MET A 103 16.71 0.21 -1.88
CA MET A 103 16.72 1.64 -1.59
C MET A 103 16.14 2.54 -2.70
N SER A 104 15.94 2.01 -3.90
CA SER A 104 15.45 2.73 -5.09
C SER A 104 14.35 1.95 -5.84
N GLN A 105 13.80 0.93 -5.19
CA GLN A 105 12.79 0.07 -5.80
C GLN A 105 11.49 0.85 -6.04
N ILE A 106 10.90 0.61 -7.22
CA ILE A 106 9.54 1.01 -7.56
C ILE A 106 8.69 -0.25 -7.49
N ASP A 107 7.46 -0.14 -7.04
CA ASP A 107 6.66 -1.35 -6.86
C ASP A 107 6.01 -1.78 -8.18
N ILE A 108 5.38 -0.84 -8.89
CA ILE A 108 4.63 -1.10 -10.11
C ILE A 108 5.09 -0.18 -11.24
N ARG A 109 5.29 -0.74 -12.43
CA ARG A 109 5.48 -0.01 -13.68
C ARG A 109 4.28 -0.25 -14.60
N LEU A 110 3.73 0.84 -15.11
CA LEU A 110 2.71 0.84 -16.14
C LEU A 110 3.34 0.77 -17.55
N LEU A 111 2.61 0.26 -18.54
CA LEU A 111 3.10 0.12 -19.94
C LEU A 111 3.58 1.43 -20.59
N ASN A 112 3.04 2.58 -20.20
CA ASN A 112 3.43 3.90 -20.70
C ASN A 112 4.70 4.44 -20.01
N GLY A 113 5.30 3.64 -19.11
CA GLY A 113 6.49 4.00 -18.34
C GLY A 113 6.20 4.71 -17.03
N GLU A 114 4.94 5.04 -16.72
CA GLU A 114 4.56 5.59 -15.43
C GLU A 114 4.85 4.60 -14.30
N LEU A 115 5.17 5.17 -13.14
CA LEU A 115 5.68 4.44 -11.99
C LEU A 115 4.76 4.67 -10.80
N ALA A 116 4.47 3.61 -10.06
CA ALA A 116 3.68 3.66 -8.85
C ALA A 116 4.41 3.02 -7.67
N GLU A 117 4.31 3.67 -6.53
CA GLU A 117 4.76 3.16 -5.23
C GLU A 117 3.54 2.83 -4.39
N VAL A 118 3.58 1.69 -3.69
CA VAL A 118 2.49 1.15 -2.89
C VAL A 118 2.91 1.13 -1.43
N ARG A 119 2.16 1.82 -0.58
CA ARG A 119 2.39 1.83 0.87
C ARG A 119 1.18 1.30 1.60
N SER A 120 1.43 0.42 2.55
CA SER A 120 0.38 -0.20 3.36
C SER A 120 0.42 0.22 4.82
N SER A 121 -0.73 0.18 5.48
CA SER A 121 -0.85 0.41 6.93
C SER A 121 -1.92 -0.49 7.56
N PHE A 122 -1.83 -0.68 8.87
CA PHE A 122 -2.69 -1.57 9.67
C PHE A 122 -3.51 -0.74 10.66
N PRO A 123 -4.64 -0.14 10.25
CA PRO A 123 -5.50 0.62 11.16
C PRO A 123 -6.10 -0.28 12.25
N ARG A 124 -5.84 0.05 13.51
CA ARG A 124 -6.41 -0.68 14.67
C ARG A 124 -7.93 -0.62 14.75
N ASN A 125 -8.52 0.47 14.27
CA ASN A 125 -9.97 0.73 14.31
C ASN A 125 -10.66 0.44 12.97
N GLY A 126 -10.00 -0.30 12.07
CA GLY A 126 -10.51 -0.68 10.76
C GLY A 126 -10.38 0.39 9.68
N VAL A 127 -10.55 -0.05 8.43
CA VAL A 127 -10.36 0.77 7.22
C VAL A 127 -11.28 1.99 7.21
N LYS A 128 -12.57 1.81 7.53
CA LYS A 128 -13.53 2.93 7.56
C LYS A 128 -13.07 4.05 8.49
N PHE A 129 -12.61 3.72 9.70
CA PHE A 129 -12.10 4.74 10.62
C PHE A 129 -10.88 5.47 10.03
N GLY A 130 -9.98 4.72 9.37
CA GLY A 130 -8.77 5.26 8.77
C GLY A 130 -9.02 6.27 7.65
N ILE A 131 -10.07 6.08 6.83
CA ILE A 131 -10.38 6.97 5.70
C ILE A 131 -11.46 8.02 6.03
N CYS A 132 -12.34 7.76 7.00
CA CYS A 132 -13.45 8.65 7.30
C CYS A 132 -13.20 9.62 8.45
N SER A 133 -12.32 9.29 9.40
CA SER A 133 -12.11 10.17 10.57
C SER A 133 -11.54 11.53 10.15
N GLU A 134 -12.10 12.62 10.64
CA GLU A 134 -11.56 13.97 10.41
C GLU A 134 -10.15 14.14 11.03
N LYS A 135 -10.04 13.68 12.28
CA LYS A 135 -8.81 13.83 13.08
C LYS A 135 -7.80 12.75 12.77
N ALA A 136 -8.24 11.48 12.81
CA ALA A 136 -7.39 10.31 12.69
C ALA A 136 -7.28 9.78 11.26
N ASN A 137 -7.63 10.61 10.26
CA ASN A 137 -7.46 10.25 8.86
C ASN A 137 -6.02 9.79 8.59
N PHE A 138 -5.88 8.62 7.99
CA PHE A 138 -4.58 8.07 7.66
C PHE A 138 -3.93 8.89 6.55
N ASN A 139 -2.61 8.94 6.61
CA ASN A 139 -1.80 9.56 5.58
C ASN A 139 -1.57 8.55 4.45
N ASN A 140 -1.85 8.94 3.22
CA ASN A 140 -1.20 8.37 2.05
C ASN A 140 0.25 8.87 2.03
N ILE A 141 1.21 7.95 2.05
CA ILE A 141 2.62 8.26 2.21
C ILE A 141 3.27 8.34 0.83
N GLY A 142 3.84 9.49 0.53
CA GLY A 142 4.55 9.77 -0.71
C GLY A 142 6.07 9.71 -0.56
N PRO A 143 6.81 10.50 -1.36
CA PRO A 143 8.27 10.50 -1.34
C PRO A 143 8.81 10.97 0.01
N TYR A 144 10.05 10.62 0.32
CA TYR A 144 10.78 11.13 1.45
C TYR A 144 12.04 11.90 1.03
N SER A 145 12.32 12.97 1.76
CA SER A 145 13.61 13.61 1.75
C SER A 145 14.34 13.22 3.02
N ASN A 146 15.52 12.60 2.91
CA ASN A 146 16.47 12.62 4.01
C ASN A 146 17.78 13.25 3.55
N SER A 147 18.48 13.92 4.46
CA SER A 147 19.82 14.50 4.23
C SER A 147 20.89 13.45 3.87
N VAL A 148 20.52 12.17 3.91
CA VAL A 148 21.37 11.01 3.62
C VAL A 148 21.21 10.53 2.16
N LYS A 149 20.13 10.88 1.46
CA LYS A 149 19.86 10.49 0.07
C LYS A 149 19.16 11.59 -0.74
N PRO A 150 19.91 12.50 -1.36
CA PRO A 150 19.37 13.27 -2.48
C PRO A 150 19.08 12.33 -3.66
N GLY A 151 17.82 12.25 -4.12
CA GLY A 151 17.49 11.59 -5.39
C GLY A 151 16.55 10.37 -5.32
N GLU A 152 15.52 10.37 -4.47
CA GLU A 152 14.43 9.40 -4.65
C GLU A 152 13.82 9.59 -6.05
N ILE A 153 13.69 8.48 -6.79
CA ILE A 153 13.06 8.49 -8.11
C ILE A 153 11.63 8.99 -7.96
N GLN A 154 11.28 10.06 -8.65
CA GLN A 154 9.90 10.56 -8.70
C GLN A 154 8.98 9.48 -9.28
N LYS A 155 7.88 9.19 -8.57
CA LYS A 155 6.82 8.30 -9.08
C LYS A 155 5.61 9.13 -9.48
N HIS A 156 4.83 8.59 -10.39
CA HIS A 156 3.62 9.23 -10.90
C HIS A 156 2.48 9.04 -9.90
N PHE A 157 2.42 7.88 -9.26
CA PHE A 157 1.39 7.51 -8.29
C PHE A 157 1.99 7.02 -6.97
N TYR A 158 1.34 7.39 -5.88
CA TYR A 158 1.57 6.88 -4.53
C TYR A 158 0.26 6.28 -4.04
N LEU A 159 0.21 4.96 -4.00
CA LEU A 159 -0.99 4.16 -3.80
C LEU A 159 -1.06 3.64 -2.37
N GLY A 160 -2.24 3.72 -1.78
CA GLY A 160 -2.51 3.37 -0.40
C GLY A 160 -3.24 2.04 -0.26
N VAL A 161 -2.80 1.25 0.72
CA VAL A 161 -3.50 0.04 1.17
C VAL A 161 -3.71 0.10 2.68
N LEU A 162 -4.93 -0.18 3.13
CA LEU A 162 -5.23 -0.35 4.55
C LEU A 162 -5.67 -1.78 4.81
N PHE A 163 -5.01 -2.44 5.76
CA PHE A 163 -5.33 -3.81 6.15
C PHE A 163 -6.45 -3.85 7.18
N ASP A 164 -7.42 -4.74 6.97
CA ASP A 164 -8.42 -5.11 7.98
C ASP A 164 -7.84 -6.20 8.91
N THR A 165 -7.17 -7.21 8.34
CA THR A 165 -6.40 -8.20 9.09
C THR A 165 -5.18 -7.55 9.75
N GLN A 166 -5.02 -7.72 11.06
CA GLN A 166 -3.89 -7.13 11.78
C GLN A 166 -2.57 -7.81 11.42
N LYS A 167 -1.46 -7.08 11.56
CA LYS A 167 -0.12 -7.51 11.10
C LYS A 167 0.30 -8.86 11.71
N ASP A 168 0.11 -9.01 13.02
CA ASP A 168 0.43 -10.22 13.78
C ASP A 168 -0.42 -11.43 13.36
N MET A 169 -1.54 -11.19 12.68
CA MET A 169 -2.47 -12.21 12.20
C MET A 169 -2.26 -12.59 10.73
N LEU A 170 -1.42 -11.88 9.97
CA LEU A 170 -1.22 -12.11 8.53
C LEU A 170 -0.83 -13.56 8.16
N LEU A 171 -0.12 -14.25 9.05
CA LEU A 171 0.36 -15.61 8.82
C LEU A 171 -0.53 -16.69 9.47
N SER A 172 -1.40 -16.29 10.41
CA SER A 172 -2.22 -17.20 11.21
C SER A 172 -3.68 -17.23 10.75
N ASP A 173 -4.26 -16.11 10.32
CA ASP A 173 -5.66 -16.04 9.91
C ASP A 173 -5.95 -16.89 8.66
N GLU A 174 -7.14 -17.51 8.64
CA GLU A 174 -7.62 -18.33 7.51
C GLU A 174 -7.88 -17.50 6.24
N GLN A 175 -8.09 -16.20 6.40
CA GLN A 175 -8.24 -15.25 5.30
C GLN A 175 -7.60 -13.92 5.69
N VAL A 176 -6.76 -13.40 4.80
CA VAL A 176 -6.22 -12.04 4.92
C VAL A 176 -7.11 -11.10 4.12
N VAL A 177 -7.57 -10.02 4.76
CA VAL A 177 -8.44 -8.99 4.18
C VAL A 177 -7.77 -7.62 4.28
N PHE A 178 -7.79 -6.89 3.17
CA PHE A 178 -7.28 -5.54 3.08
C PHE A 178 -8.01 -4.75 1.98
N SER A 179 -7.77 -3.45 1.92
CA SER A 179 -8.47 -2.56 1.02
C SER A 179 -7.50 -1.67 0.24
N LEU A 180 -7.64 -1.63 -1.08
CA LEU A 180 -7.06 -0.59 -1.93
C LEU A 180 -7.92 0.66 -1.72
N VAL A 181 -7.38 1.64 -0.99
CA VAL A 181 -8.16 2.80 -0.51
C VAL A 181 -8.04 4.02 -1.41
N GLY A 182 -7.22 3.94 -2.46
CA GLY A 182 -6.92 5.04 -3.35
C GLY A 182 -5.46 5.48 -3.25
N GLY A 183 -5.19 6.75 -3.52
CA GLY A 183 -3.82 7.22 -3.63
C GLY A 183 -3.73 8.66 -4.08
N SER A 184 -2.55 9.06 -4.54
CA SER A 184 -2.30 10.44 -4.95
C SER A 184 -1.30 10.48 -6.08
N THR A 185 -1.44 11.48 -6.93
CA THR A 185 -0.44 11.77 -7.95
C THR A 185 0.74 12.53 -7.36
N TRP A 186 1.86 12.56 -8.08
CA TRP A 186 2.95 13.47 -7.77
C TRP A 186 2.48 14.93 -7.60
N LYS A 187 1.61 15.39 -8.50
CA LYS A 187 1.07 16.75 -8.46
C LYS A 187 0.34 17.03 -7.14
N MET A 188 -0.51 16.10 -6.69
CA MET A 188 -1.19 16.23 -5.40
C MET A 188 -0.20 16.23 -4.23
N MET A 189 0.84 15.39 -4.27
CA MET A 189 1.89 15.40 -3.25
C MET A 189 2.61 16.75 -3.19
N VAL A 190 2.87 17.40 -4.33
CA VAL A 190 3.49 18.74 -4.37
C VAL A 190 2.53 19.82 -3.88
N GLU A 191 1.31 19.89 -4.43
CA GLU A 191 0.39 21.00 -4.23
C GLU A 191 -0.41 20.94 -2.91
N VAL A 192 -0.79 19.74 -2.47
CA VAL A 192 -1.65 19.51 -1.29
C VAL A 192 -0.88 18.85 -0.15
N GLY A 193 0.16 18.08 -0.47
CA GLY A 193 0.93 17.34 0.52
C GLY A 193 1.62 18.23 1.54
N ARG A 194 2.00 17.62 2.66
CA ARG A 194 2.75 18.26 3.75
C ARG A 194 3.85 17.33 4.24
N ASP A 195 4.86 17.91 4.84
CA ASP A 195 6.00 17.15 5.36
C ASP A 195 5.69 16.63 6.76
N VAL A 196 5.96 15.35 6.99
CA VAL A 196 5.78 14.68 8.28
C VAL A 196 6.98 13.81 8.57
N ASP A 197 7.57 14.00 9.73
CA ASP A 197 8.62 13.11 10.23
C ASP A 197 8.00 11.79 10.66
N LEU A 198 8.42 10.70 10.02
CA LEU A 198 8.02 9.35 10.40
C LEU A 198 9.24 8.58 10.94
N VAL A 199 8.99 7.81 11.98
CA VAL A 199 9.96 6.86 12.54
C VAL A 199 9.54 5.46 12.07
N PRO A 200 10.43 4.70 11.42
CA PRO A 200 10.15 3.32 11.05
C PRO A 200 9.78 2.49 12.28
N ASP A 201 8.71 1.70 12.19
CA ASP A 201 8.26 0.83 13.27
C ASP A 201 9.28 -0.31 13.49
N GLY A 202 10.01 -0.27 14.61
CA GLY A 202 11.00 -1.29 14.98
C GLY A 202 12.43 -1.06 14.46
N GLY A 203 12.72 0.09 13.83
CA GLY A 203 14.07 0.39 13.35
C GLY A 203 15.09 0.53 14.50
N VAL A 204 16.18 -0.23 14.43
CA VAL A 204 17.36 -0.12 15.33
C VAL A 204 17.98 1.30 15.26
N THR A 205 17.72 2.05 14.19
CA THR A 205 18.17 3.42 13.99
C THR A 205 17.02 4.42 14.17
N LYS A 206 17.19 5.37 15.11
CA LYS A 206 16.28 6.51 15.36
C LYS A 206 16.34 7.59 14.25
N ASN A 207 16.73 7.23 13.04
CA ASN A 207 16.88 8.20 11.96
C ASN A 207 15.48 8.55 11.44
N LYS A 208 15.02 9.75 11.80
CA LYS A 208 13.79 10.33 11.26
C LYS A 208 13.96 10.53 9.76
N SER A 209 13.01 10.05 8.98
CA SER A 209 12.87 10.42 7.58
C SER A 209 11.65 11.32 7.46
N THR A 210 11.79 12.43 6.73
CA THR A 210 10.69 13.34 6.46
C THR A 210 10.00 12.89 5.19
N TYR A 211 8.72 12.53 5.30
CA TYR A 211 7.89 12.09 4.19
C TYR A 211 6.93 13.20 3.78
N ARG A 212 6.70 13.34 2.48
CA ARG A 212 5.57 14.08 1.95
C ARG A 212 4.33 13.19 2.06
N VAL A 213 3.29 13.71 2.70
CA VAL A 213 2.05 12.97 2.93
C VAL A 213 0.83 13.80 2.62
N ILE A 214 -0.26 13.12 2.29
CA ILE A 214 -1.60 13.69 2.12
C ILE A 214 -2.59 12.80 2.85
N LYS A 215 -3.61 13.37 3.49
CA LYS A 215 -4.64 12.56 4.16
C LYS A 215 -5.52 11.89 3.11
N PHE A 216 -5.99 10.66 3.35
CA PHE A 216 -6.89 9.96 2.42
C PHE A 216 -8.18 10.73 2.12
N LYS A 217 -8.69 11.54 3.05
CA LYS A 217 -9.84 12.42 2.80
C LYS A 217 -9.58 13.52 1.76
N ASP A 218 -8.31 13.85 1.52
CA ASP A 218 -7.86 14.86 0.56
C ASP A 218 -7.19 14.20 -0.67
N ALA A 219 -7.12 12.87 -0.70
CA ALA A 219 -6.52 12.06 -1.74
C ALA A 219 -7.60 11.53 -2.72
N LEU A 220 -7.17 10.90 -3.82
CA LEU A 220 -8.07 10.15 -4.68
C LEU A 220 -8.49 8.88 -3.95
N ASP A 221 -9.77 8.50 -4.06
CA ASP A 221 -10.21 7.15 -3.71
C ASP A 221 -9.80 6.15 -4.82
N ALA A 222 -10.14 4.87 -4.68
CA ALA A 222 -9.69 3.86 -5.64
C ALA A 222 -10.23 4.12 -7.05
N LEU A 223 -11.46 4.63 -7.19
CA LEU A 223 -12.03 4.99 -8.48
C LEU A 223 -11.32 6.21 -9.07
N GLY A 224 -11.07 7.25 -8.26
CA GLY A 224 -10.33 8.43 -8.70
C GLY A 224 -8.91 8.11 -9.21
N VAL A 225 -8.25 7.11 -8.64
CA VAL A 225 -6.96 6.59 -9.18
C VAL A 225 -7.16 6.00 -10.58
N ILE A 226 -8.18 5.17 -10.77
CA ILE A 226 -8.49 4.58 -12.09
C ILE A 226 -8.84 5.67 -13.11
N ASP A 227 -9.69 6.64 -12.74
CA ASP A 227 -10.06 7.76 -13.61
C ASP A 227 -8.82 8.58 -14.03
N THR A 228 -7.86 8.75 -13.12
CA THR A 228 -6.61 9.47 -13.40
C THR A 228 -5.70 8.68 -14.35
N ILE A 229 -5.58 7.36 -14.18
CA ILE A 229 -4.80 6.50 -15.07
C ILE A 229 -5.46 6.41 -16.45
N GLU A 230 -6.78 6.31 -16.53
CA GLU A 230 -7.50 6.34 -17.81
C GLU A 230 -7.21 7.64 -18.57
N SER A 231 -7.16 8.76 -17.85
CA SER A 231 -6.82 10.06 -18.42
C SER A 231 -5.38 10.15 -18.96
N SER A 232 -4.49 9.21 -18.62
CA SER A 232 -3.13 9.10 -19.21
C SER A 232 -3.09 8.27 -20.50
N GLY A 233 -4.25 7.88 -21.04
CA GLY A 233 -4.40 7.25 -22.35
C GLY A 233 -4.71 5.76 -22.32
N TYR A 234 -4.94 5.18 -21.15
CA TYR A 234 -5.39 3.80 -21.02
C TYR A 234 -6.88 3.65 -21.30
N VAL A 235 -7.27 2.56 -21.94
CA VAL A 235 -8.68 2.25 -22.23
C VAL A 235 -9.18 1.24 -21.21
N ARG A 236 -10.27 1.57 -20.50
CA ARG A 236 -10.91 0.60 -19.59
C ARG A 236 -11.40 -0.63 -20.33
N THR A 237 -11.29 -1.76 -19.66
CA THR A 237 -11.98 -2.98 -20.07
C THR A 237 -13.49 -2.75 -20.01
N GLN A 238 -14.16 -2.97 -21.15
CA GLN A 238 -15.60 -3.05 -21.17
C GLN A 238 -15.99 -4.40 -20.56
N ASN A 239 -16.35 -4.37 -19.28
CA ASN A 239 -16.82 -5.47 -18.40
C ASN A 239 -15.78 -5.97 -17.37
N PRO A 240 -15.98 -5.70 -16.06
CA PRO A 240 -15.31 -6.41 -14.97
C PRO A 240 -15.88 -7.81 -14.72
#